data_AF-A0A7C5NVL0-F1
#
_entry.id   AF-A0A7C5NVL0-F1
#
_cell.length_a   1.000
_cell.length_b   1.000
_cell.length_c   1.000
_cell.angle_alpha   90.00
_cell.angle_beta   90.00
_cell.angle_gamma   90.00
#
_symmetry.space_group_name_H-M   'P 1'
#
loop_
_entity.id
_entity.type
_entity.pdbx_description
1 polymer ?
#
loop_
_entity_poly.entity_id
_entity_poly.type
_entity_poly.pdbx_seq_one_letter_code
_entity_poly.pdbx_strand_id
1 'polypeptide(L)'
;MVKLLLIIFLTSSSFGALQYLQKSVVTQTAFESVSNSFSRDTTTTNSDDDAIDENVAIGFSFPFNGTTYTTVNIDSNGYLAFVNISSEYRNRALPRTGIAQSIFPYWDDLNPEAGGTVKYGNVGSGENERFIVEWKVVPHYNNNNRLYSFQVVLYKNGDIRFRYDSSSNVDGASATIGVQENTTNYDQHSFNNSSTFDATKDILYTSILTQLTAVTPSCTTPSSQINMTTYNTTAYNSYPNDSTQYATLIQNYATDANLFGTGTVAQINGSGNPYGSNEHYLSIFEGYIYLPTTGVYAFGVDGDDAIEVYIDDTLITGWYGGHAKAYQAKEVVNVFAYAGWHKLKYHHQERGGADNYYLYWQQPNGSLEIVPATQLFHCSTEAKMSIVKSSCTILDPVNGAINPKRIPRATIRYTMEVANEGTASATNVLLSDSLSSEFDTTSIKNIQVQAGACDCLGVTSASNNGANGTADGVHPIVLDFGTVLGGSVATPTKECGYFEVELI
;
A
#
# COMPACT_ATOMS: atom_id res chain seq x y z
N MET A 1 10.34 11.23 49.08
CA MET A 1 10.22 10.67 47.72
C MET A 1 10.26 11.83 46.74
N VAL A 2 11.41 12.04 46.09
CA VAL A 2 11.54 13.00 44.99
C VAL A 2 10.99 12.31 43.74
N LYS A 3 9.88 12.81 43.19
CA LYS A 3 9.39 12.36 41.88
C LYS A 3 10.34 12.92 40.83
N LEU A 4 11.24 12.07 40.36
CA LEU A 4 12.09 12.37 39.20
C LEU A 4 11.18 12.32 37.96
N LEU A 5 10.77 13.49 37.46
CA LEU A 5 10.11 13.60 36.16
C LEU A 5 11.19 13.43 35.10
N LEU A 6 11.32 12.23 34.56
CA LEU A 6 12.21 11.92 33.46
C LEU A 6 11.63 12.57 32.19
N ILE A 7 12.07 13.78 31.89
CA ILE A 7 11.82 14.42 30.59
C ILE A 7 12.82 13.78 29.62
N ILE A 8 12.36 12.79 28.86
CA ILE A 8 13.12 12.20 27.77
C ILE A 8 13.11 13.23 26.63
N PHE A 9 14.26 13.87 26.39
CA PHE A 9 14.51 14.57 25.14
C PHE A 9 14.68 13.51 24.05
N LEU A 10 13.58 13.19 23.34
CA LEU A 10 13.66 12.50 22.06
C LEU A 10 14.30 13.48 21.07
N THR A 11 15.53 13.19 20.64
CA THR A 11 16.09 13.84 19.46
C THR A 11 15.24 13.40 18.27
N SER A 12 14.27 14.22 17.87
CA SER A 12 13.45 13.95 16.69
C SER A 12 14.33 14.11 15.45
N SER A 13 14.81 13.00 14.89
CA SER A 13 15.11 12.95 13.47
C SER A 13 13.80 13.27 12.75
N SER A 14 13.74 14.43 12.09
CA SER A 14 12.56 14.88 11.35
C SER A 14 12.45 14.07 10.06
N PHE A 15 11.88 12.87 10.14
CA PHE A 15 11.45 12.13 8.96
C PHE A 15 10.23 12.82 8.35
N GLY A 16 10.03 12.61 7.04
CA GLY A 16 8.76 12.95 6.40
C GLY A 16 7.62 12.23 7.11
N ALA A 17 6.40 12.67 6.89
CA ALA A 17 5.22 11.99 7.42
C ALA A 17 4.27 11.76 6.26
N LEU A 18 3.80 10.52 6.08
CA LEU A 18 2.75 10.26 5.11
C LEU A 18 1.45 10.76 5.75
N GLN A 19 1.12 12.00 5.43
CA GLN A 19 0.00 12.73 5.98
C GLN A 19 -0.93 13.15 4.86
N TYR A 20 -2.21 13.25 5.19
CA TYR A 20 -3.18 13.93 4.34
C TYR A 20 -3.89 14.99 5.16
N LEU A 21 -4.35 16.04 4.48
CA LEU A 21 -5.12 17.09 5.12
C LEU A 21 -6.61 16.74 5.11
N GLN A 22 -7.18 16.58 6.30
CA GLN A 22 -8.63 16.46 6.46
C GLN A 22 -9.24 17.85 6.70
N LYS A 23 -9.99 18.36 5.72
CA LYS A 23 -10.72 19.62 5.85
C LYS A 23 -11.94 19.48 6.76
N SER A 24 -12.15 20.48 7.61
CA SER A 24 -13.37 20.70 8.38
C SER A 24 -13.72 22.19 8.44
N VAL A 25 -15.01 22.50 8.57
CA VAL A 25 -15.50 23.85 8.85
C VAL A 25 -15.81 23.92 10.34
N VAL A 26 -15.14 24.80 11.06
CA VAL A 26 -15.15 24.83 12.52
C VAL A 26 -15.58 26.19 13.06
N THR A 27 -15.95 26.23 14.33
CA THR A 27 -16.26 27.49 15.03
C THR A 27 -15.07 28.44 14.95
N GLN A 28 -15.35 29.70 14.62
CA GLN A 28 -14.35 30.75 14.50
C GLN A 28 -13.58 30.96 15.81
N THR A 29 -12.29 31.24 15.67
CA THR A 29 -11.42 31.68 16.76
C THR A 29 -11.02 33.14 16.57
N ALA A 30 -10.75 33.83 17.67
CA ALA A 30 -10.31 35.21 17.61
C ALA A 30 -8.98 35.35 16.85
N PHE A 31 -8.82 36.48 16.16
CA PHE A 31 -7.55 36.84 15.53
C PHE A 31 -6.49 37.04 16.61
N GLU A 32 -5.26 36.68 16.26
CA GLU A 32 -4.12 36.79 17.16
C GLU A 32 -3.12 37.77 16.60
N SER A 33 -2.64 38.68 17.45
CA SER A 33 -1.77 39.76 17.00
C SER A 33 -0.35 39.25 16.73
N VAL A 34 0.16 39.61 15.56
CA VAL A 34 1.57 39.41 15.16
C VAL A 34 2.20 40.75 14.81
N SER A 35 3.54 40.80 14.84
CA SER A 35 4.27 42.07 14.86
C SER A 35 5.33 42.25 13.79
N ASN A 36 5.84 41.17 13.17
CA ASN A 36 6.77 41.32 12.06
C ASN A 36 5.99 41.81 10.85
N SER A 37 6.47 42.89 10.24
CA SER A 37 5.90 43.39 9.00
C SER A 37 6.41 42.57 7.84
N PHE A 38 5.53 42.35 6.87
CA PHE A 38 5.92 41.94 5.53
C PHE A 38 7.06 42.81 5.01
N SER A 39 8.17 42.18 4.62
CA SER A 39 9.40 42.84 4.22
C SER A 39 9.76 42.43 2.79
N ARG A 40 9.40 43.27 1.84
CA ARG A 40 9.60 43.08 0.40
C ARG A 40 11.05 42.72 0.00
N ASP A 41 11.21 41.85 -1.00
CA ASP A 41 12.49 41.75 -1.72
C ASP A 41 12.77 43.04 -2.54
N THR A 42 13.81 43.76 -2.15
CA THR A 42 14.18 45.08 -2.70
C THR A 42 14.69 45.09 -4.14
N THR A 43 14.67 43.95 -4.85
CA THR A 43 15.43 43.80 -6.11
C THR A 43 14.65 44.10 -7.40
N THR A 44 13.32 44.19 -7.43
CA THR A 44 12.59 44.25 -8.73
C THR A 44 11.62 45.42 -8.95
N THR A 45 10.89 45.98 -7.99
CA THR A 45 10.09 47.21 -8.18
C THR A 45 9.69 47.83 -6.84
N ASN A 46 9.51 49.16 -6.78
CA ASN A 46 9.26 49.91 -5.54
C ASN A 46 7.81 49.89 -5.05
N SER A 47 7.11 48.75 -5.06
CA SER A 47 5.73 48.66 -4.59
C SER A 47 5.52 47.42 -3.70
N ASP A 48 4.64 47.55 -2.71
CA ASP A 48 4.21 46.43 -1.85
C ASP A 48 3.02 45.65 -2.46
N ASP A 49 2.50 46.13 -3.59
CA ASP A 49 1.58 45.44 -4.48
C ASP A 49 2.35 44.42 -5.35
N ASP A 50 1.72 43.27 -5.64
CA ASP A 50 2.36 42.16 -6.36
C ASP A 50 3.76 41.80 -5.82
N ALA A 51 3.91 41.85 -4.49
CA ALA A 51 5.17 41.66 -3.79
C ALA A 51 5.22 40.30 -3.07
N ILE A 52 6.45 39.78 -2.92
CA ILE A 52 6.73 38.55 -2.20
C ILE A 52 7.76 38.83 -1.09
N ASP A 53 7.53 38.27 0.09
CA ASP A 53 8.51 38.12 1.16
C ASP A 53 9.00 36.67 1.15
N GLU A 54 10.23 36.47 0.65
CA GLU A 54 10.80 35.15 0.42
C GLU A 54 11.56 34.63 1.65
N ASN A 55 11.51 33.31 1.85
CA ASN A 55 12.28 32.59 2.87
C ASN A 55 12.00 33.06 4.30
N VAL A 56 10.77 33.50 4.59
CA VAL A 56 10.33 33.89 5.93
C VAL A 56 10.45 32.70 6.87
N ALA A 57 11.21 32.85 7.96
CA ALA A 57 11.41 31.80 8.94
C ALA A 57 10.10 31.47 9.67
N ILE A 58 9.68 30.20 9.60
CA ILE A 58 8.49 29.70 10.32
C ILE A 58 8.76 29.62 11.83
N GLY A 59 10.03 29.46 12.23
CA GLY A 59 10.44 29.32 13.62
C GLY A 59 10.38 27.88 14.17
N PHE A 60 9.82 26.94 13.39
CA PHE A 60 9.81 25.51 13.69
C PHE A 60 9.74 24.68 12.40
N SER A 61 9.95 23.37 12.53
CA SER A 61 9.74 22.39 11.45
C SER A 61 8.25 22.17 11.22
N PHE A 62 7.73 22.66 10.09
CA PHE A 62 6.36 22.49 9.67
C PHE A 62 6.25 21.35 8.64
N PRO A 63 5.54 20.25 8.95
CA PRO A 63 5.31 19.17 7.99
C PRO A 63 4.18 19.53 7.01
N PHE A 64 4.43 19.40 5.71
CA PHE A 64 3.43 19.62 4.67
C PHE A 64 3.72 18.78 3.41
N ASN A 65 2.76 17.96 2.98
CA ASN A 65 2.88 17.03 1.85
C ASN A 65 4.17 16.19 1.89
N GLY A 66 4.42 15.50 3.01
CA GLY A 66 5.60 14.64 3.19
C GLY A 66 6.94 15.37 3.37
N THR A 67 7.00 16.69 3.14
CA THR A 67 8.21 17.49 3.26
C THR A 67 8.19 18.31 4.55
N THR A 68 9.35 18.49 5.19
CA THR A 68 9.50 19.37 6.34
C THR A 68 10.04 20.72 5.89
N TYR A 69 9.32 21.79 6.18
CA TYR A 69 9.70 23.17 5.87
C TYR A 69 10.06 23.95 7.13
N THR A 70 11.10 24.77 7.07
CA THR A 70 11.46 25.73 8.13
C THR A 70 11.27 27.18 7.69
N THR A 71 11.00 27.39 6.41
CA THR A 71 10.75 28.68 5.78
C THR A 71 9.51 28.61 4.90
N VAL A 72 8.88 29.76 4.66
CA VAL A 72 7.73 29.91 3.77
C VAL A 72 7.85 31.24 3.01
N ASN A 73 7.34 31.29 1.79
CA ASN A 73 7.19 32.53 1.05
C ASN A 73 5.77 33.07 1.24
N ILE A 74 5.65 34.38 1.50
CA ILE A 74 4.38 35.06 1.71
C ILE A 74 4.17 36.02 0.53
N ASP A 75 2.97 36.02 -0.03
CA ASP A 75 2.62 36.88 -1.15
C ASP A 75 1.57 37.94 -0.74
N SER A 76 1.72 39.17 -1.23
CA SER A 76 0.83 40.29 -0.90
C SER A 76 -0.63 40.02 -1.26
N ASN A 77 -0.87 39.22 -2.31
CA ASN A 77 -2.19 38.83 -2.83
C ASN A 77 -2.88 37.72 -2.01
N GLY A 78 -2.38 37.35 -0.83
CA GLY A 78 -3.17 36.56 0.12
C GLY A 78 -2.92 35.06 0.11
N TYR A 79 -1.72 34.63 -0.31
CA TYR A 79 -1.35 33.21 -0.27
C TYR A 79 0.12 32.96 0.08
N LEU A 80 0.42 31.68 0.35
CA LEU A 80 1.73 31.20 0.79
C LEU A 80 2.20 30.08 -0.13
N ALA A 81 3.51 29.95 -0.31
CA ALA A 81 4.11 28.82 -1.01
C ALA A 81 5.44 28.41 -0.38
N PHE A 82 5.78 27.13 -0.50
CA PHE A 82 6.95 26.55 0.20
C PHE A 82 8.13 26.19 -0.73
N VAL A 83 7.92 26.22 -2.05
CA VAL A 83 8.95 25.90 -3.03
C VAL A 83 9.15 27.07 -3.97
N ASN A 84 8.17 27.31 -4.84
CA ASN A 84 8.17 28.40 -5.79
C ASN A 84 6.87 29.20 -5.65
N ILE A 85 6.98 30.53 -5.77
CA ILE A 85 5.87 31.46 -5.60
C ILE A 85 5.84 32.44 -6.77
N SER A 86 4.67 33.02 -7.05
CA SER A 86 4.50 34.04 -8.10
C SER A 86 3.66 35.21 -7.58
N SER A 87 3.96 36.43 -7.97
CA SER A 87 3.08 37.58 -7.70
C SER A 87 1.86 37.64 -8.63
N GLU A 88 1.21 36.51 -8.92
CA GLU A 88 0.02 36.48 -9.78
C GLU A 88 -1.18 37.03 -8.99
N TYR A 89 -1.74 38.13 -9.50
CA TYR A 89 -2.94 38.77 -8.95
C TYR A 89 -4.24 38.12 -9.44
N ARG A 90 -4.21 37.29 -10.49
CA ARG A 90 -5.42 36.64 -11.02
C ARG A 90 -5.71 35.32 -10.33
N ASN A 91 -6.89 35.24 -9.71
CA ASN A 91 -7.45 34.02 -9.15
C ASN A 91 -7.49 32.90 -10.20
N ARG A 92 -6.94 31.73 -9.85
CA ARG A 92 -7.02 30.50 -10.65
C ARG A 92 -7.69 29.39 -9.87
N ALA A 93 -8.44 28.53 -10.57
CA ALA A 93 -8.93 27.28 -10.01
C ALA A 93 -7.75 26.37 -9.64
N LEU A 94 -7.94 25.53 -8.62
CA LEU A 94 -6.98 24.49 -8.24
C LEU A 94 -7.32 23.18 -9.00
N PRO A 95 -6.31 22.41 -9.43
CA PRO A 95 -4.89 22.62 -9.17
C PRO A 95 -4.30 23.66 -10.13
N ARG A 96 -3.36 24.47 -9.63
CA ARG A 96 -2.56 25.39 -10.43
C ARG A 96 -1.24 24.72 -10.81
N THR A 97 -1.03 24.51 -12.11
CA THR A 97 0.25 24.03 -12.63
C THR A 97 1.34 25.09 -12.47
N GLY A 98 2.57 24.65 -12.22
CA GLY A 98 3.72 25.55 -12.07
C GLY A 98 3.81 26.24 -10.71
N ILE A 99 2.96 25.91 -9.75
CA ILE A 99 3.16 26.20 -8.32
C ILE A 99 3.04 24.86 -7.57
N ALA A 100 3.95 24.60 -6.64
CA ALA A 100 3.97 23.35 -5.88
C ALA A 100 3.10 23.46 -4.62
N GLN A 101 3.66 23.11 -3.46
CA GLN A 101 3.04 23.17 -2.14
C GLN A 101 2.65 24.62 -1.77
N SER A 102 1.34 24.90 -1.74
CA SER A 102 0.81 26.24 -1.50
C SER A 102 -0.49 26.25 -0.68
N ILE A 103 -0.69 27.34 0.04
CA ILE A 103 -1.82 27.55 0.94
C ILE A 103 -2.48 28.88 0.56
N PHE A 104 -3.77 28.84 0.22
CA PHE A 104 -4.54 29.98 -0.26
C PHE A 104 -5.66 30.31 0.75
N PRO A 105 -5.37 31.01 1.85
CA PRO A 105 -6.41 31.41 2.80
C PRO A 105 -7.44 32.36 2.16
N TYR A 106 -6.98 33.27 1.30
CA TYR A 106 -7.82 34.16 0.50
C TYR A 106 -6.97 34.82 -0.61
N TRP A 107 -6.73 34.10 -1.72
CA TRP A 107 -5.94 34.65 -2.83
C TRP A 107 -6.83 35.54 -3.71
N ASP A 108 -6.51 36.84 -3.80
CA ASP A 108 -7.17 37.87 -4.64
C ASP A 108 -6.20 39.00 -4.99
N ASP A 109 -6.59 39.92 -5.87
CA ASP A 109 -5.79 41.10 -6.28
C ASP A 109 -5.76 42.16 -5.16
N LEU A 110 -4.91 41.95 -4.14
CA LEU A 110 -4.84 42.74 -2.90
C LEU A 110 -3.68 43.73 -2.93
N ASN A 111 -3.95 44.96 -2.50
CA ASN A 111 -3.00 46.05 -2.57
C ASN A 111 -2.66 46.63 -1.18
N PRO A 112 -1.67 46.07 -0.47
CA PRO A 112 -1.24 46.61 0.82
C PRO A 112 -0.54 47.98 0.70
N GLU A 113 -0.11 48.42 -0.48
CA GLU A 113 0.42 49.78 -0.70
C GLU A 113 -0.67 50.84 -0.51
N ALA A 114 -1.91 50.54 -0.92
CA ALA A 114 -3.04 51.45 -0.80
C ALA A 114 -3.64 51.53 0.62
N GLY A 115 -3.34 50.57 1.50
CA GLY A 115 -3.78 50.58 2.89
C GLY A 115 -3.73 49.22 3.58
N GLY A 116 -4.05 49.20 4.87
CA GLY A 116 -3.99 47.98 5.68
C GLY A 116 -2.56 47.55 5.99
N THR A 117 -2.39 46.29 6.42
CA THR A 117 -1.06 45.70 6.67
C THR A 117 -1.05 44.21 6.39
N VAL A 118 0.08 43.71 5.88
CA VAL A 118 0.45 42.29 5.93
C VAL A 118 1.48 42.08 7.03
N LYS A 119 1.20 41.18 7.97
CA LYS A 119 2.07 40.89 9.12
C LYS A 119 2.18 39.40 9.35
N TYR A 120 3.27 38.99 9.99
CA TYR A 120 3.47 37.61 10.40
C TYR A 120 4.20 37.50 11.73
N GLY A 121 4.23 36.29 12.29
CA GLY A 121 5.03 35.99 13.46
C GLY A 121 4.57 34.75 14.21
N ASN A 122 5.38 34.35 15.18
CA ASN A 122 5.08 33.24 16.07
C ASN A 122 4.26 33.70 17.28
N VAL A 123 3.28 32.89 17.67
CA VAL A 123 2.50 33.06 18.89
C VAL A 123 2.52 31.77 19.69
N GLY A 124 2.57 31.88 21.01
CA GLY A 124 2.66 30.74 21.92
C GLY A 124 4.08 30.25 22.14
N SER A 125 4.23 29.03 22.67
CA SER A 125 5.52 28.41 22.98
C SER A 125 5.36 26.89 23.09
N GLY A 126 6.45 26.14 22.91
CA GLY A 126 6.44 24.68 23.05
C GLY A 126 5.55 24.02 22.00
N GLU A 127 4.67 23.10 22.42
CA GLU A 127 3.71 22.42 21.54
C GLU A 127 2.59 23.35 21.06
N ASN A 128 2.31 24.44 21.79
CA ASN A 128 1.29 25.43 21.43
C ASN A 128 1.84 26.55 20.54
N GLU A 129 3.10 26.47 20.11
CA GLU A 129 3.67 27.45 19.18
C GLU A 129 3.07 27.28 17.78
N ARG A 130 2.67 28.42 17.18
CA ARG A 130 2.09 28.49 15.84
C ARG A 130 2.63 29.71 15.11
N PHE A 131 2.76 29.60 13.80
CA PHE A 131 3.14 30.70 12.92
C PHE A 131 1.88 31.27 12.27
N ILE A 132 1.72 32.58 12.29
CA ILE A 132 0.53 33.26 11.78
C ILE A 132 0.96 34.26 10.71
N VAL A 133 0.20 34.32 9.62
CA VAL A 133 0.23 35.41 8.64
C VAL A 133 -1.15 36.06 8.61
N GLU A 134 -1.17 37.38 8.70
CA GLU A 134 -2.36 38.21 8.77
C GLU A 134 -2.33 39.25 7.64
N TRP A 135 -3.41 39.29 6.86
CA TRP A 135 -3.78 40.42 6.02
C TRP A 135 -4.89 41.17 6.77
N LYS A 136 -4.64 42.41 7.14
CA LYS A 136 -5.56 43.20 7.98
C LYS A 136 -5.97 44.48 7.28
N VAL A 137 -7.25 44.57 6.95
CA VAL A 137 -7.88 45.74 6.31
C VAL A 137 -7.14 46.11 5.00
N VAL A 138 -6.66 45.11 4.27
CA VAL A 138 -5.95 45.30 3.00
C VAL A 138 -6.99 45.55 1.90
N PRO A 139 -6.88 46.63 1.11
CA PRO A 139 -7.83 46.92 0.04
C PRO A 139 -7.63 46.02 -1.18
N HIS A 140 -8.69 45.86 -1.99
CA HIS A 140 -8.58 45.35 -3.35
C HIS A 140 -7.85 46.37 -4.24
N TYR A 141 -6.97 45.92 -5.14
CA TYR A 141 -6.16 46.79 -6.02
C TYR A 141 -6.98 47.81 -6.81
N ASN A 142 -8.10 47.39 -7.39
CA ASN A 142 -8.98 48.27 -8.17
C ASN A 142 -10.16 48.90 -7.38
N ASN A 143 -10.27 48.65 -6.07
CA ASN A 143 -11.36 49.17 -5.25
C ASN A 143 -10.99 49.27 -3.77
N ASN A 144 -10.47 50.44 -3.38
CA ASN A 144 -10.01 50.71 -2.01
C ASN A 144 -11.12 50.69 -0.94
N ASN A 145 -12.39 50.58 -1.32
CA ASN A 145 -13.50 50.44 -0.37
C ASN A 145 -13.81 48.96 -0.04
N ARG A 146 -13.23 47.99 -0.77
CA ARG A 146 -13.31 46.57 -0.42
C ARG A 146 -12.09 46.21 0.39
N LEU A 147 -12.30 45.95 1.68
CA LEU A 147 -11.24 45.74 2.66
C LEU A 147 -11.30 44.31 3.17
N TYR A 148 -10.15 43.63 3.21
CA TYR A 148 -10.07 42.22 3.54
C TYR A 148 -9.24 42.02 4.79
N SER A 149 -9.79 41.22 5.71
CA SER A 149 -9.14 40.84 6.96
C SER A 149 -9.24 39.33 7.17
N PHE A 150 -8.10 38.64 7.15
CA PHE A 150 -8.00 37.20 7.32
C PHE A 150 -6.63 36.78 7.86
N GLN A 151 -6.58 35.59 8.47
CA GLN A 151 -5.35 34.96 8.93
C GLN A 151 -5.22 33.54 8.39
N VAL A 152 -3.98 33.12 8.14
CA VAL A 152 -3.62 31.70 8.17
C VAL A 152 -2.78 31.41 9.40
N VAL A 153 -2.99 30.25 9.99
CA VAL A 153 -2.24 29.73 11.12
C VAL A 153 -1.65 28.38 10.74
N LEU A 154 -0.33 28.25 10.84
CA LEU A 154 0.40 27.00 10.71
C LEU A 154 0.76 26.48 12.11
N TYR A 155 0.38 25.26 12.40
CA TYR A 155 0.69 24.60 13.67
C TYR A 155 1.86 23.62 13.51
N LYS A 156 2.63 23.41 14.57
CA LYS A 156 3.78 22.48 14.57
C LYS A 156 3.44 21.05 14.13
N ASN A 157 2.22 20.60 14.37
CA ASN A 157 1.75 19.27 13.98
C ASN A 157 1.37 19.14 12.49
N GLY A 158 1.42 20.24 11.73
CA GLY A 158 1.01 20.27 10.32
C GLY A 158 -0.42 20.77 10.10
N ASP A 159 -1.19 21.05 11.15
CA ASP A 159 -2.53 21.63 10.98
C ASP A 159 -2.42 23.02 10.36
N ILE A 160 -3.39 23.36 9.52
CA ILE A 160 -3.51 24.66 8.87
C ILE A 160 -4.90 25.20 9.15
N ARG A 161 -5.00 26.43 9.64
CA ARG A 161 -6.29 27.06 9.93
C ARG A 161 -6.42 28.41 9.24
N PHE A 162 -7.53 28.62 8.54
CA PHE A 162 -7.92 29.91 7.99
C PHE A 162 -8.94 30.56 8.90
N ARG A 163 -8.74 31.85 9.19
CA ARG A 163 -9.63 32.68 10.00
C ARG A 163 -10.02 33.91 9.20
N TYR A 164 -11.27 34.34 9.36
CA TYR A 164 -11.82 35.44 8.58
C TYR A 164 -12.49 36.46 9.49
N ASP A 165 -12.37 37.74 9.17
CA ASP A 165 -13.20 38.76 9.80
C ASP A 165 -14.47 38.92 8.96
N SER A 166 -15.57 38.34 9.42
CA SER A 166 -16.86 38.37 8.72
C SER A 166 -17.48 39.78 8.61
N SER A 167 -16.92 40.78 9.29
CA SER A 167 -17.30 42.18 9.10
C SER A 167 -16.59 42.86 7.93
N SER A 168 -15.57 42.20 7.36
CA SER A 168 -14.82 42.64 6.18
C SER A 168 -15.39 42.06 4.87
N ASN A 169 -14.76 42.34 3.72
CA ASN A 169 -15.23 41.91 2.39
C ASN A 169 -14.79 40.50 1.98
N VAL A 170 -14.37 39.66 2.93
CA VAL A 170 -14.06 38.25 2.72
C VAL A 170 -15.34 37.44 2.45
N ASP A 171 -15.94 37.60 1.28
CA ASP A 171 -17.18 36.92 0.88
C ASP A 171 -16.92 35.75 -0.09
N GLY A 172 -15.69 35.59 -0.56
CA GLY A 172 -15.29 34.54 -1.50
C GLY A 172 -15.74 34.79 -2.95
N ALA A 173 -16.41 35.92 -3.25
CA ALA A 173 -16.90 36.24 -4.59
C ALA A 173 -15.77 36.48 -5.60
N SER A 174 -14.64 36.99 -5.11
CA SER A 174 -13.38 37.15 -5.84
C SER A 174 -12.30 36.57 -4.93
N ALA A 175 -12.05 35.28 -5.05
CA ALA A 175 -10.96 34.62 -4.33
C ALA A 175 -10.73 33.19 -4.85
N THR A 176 -9.49 32.73 -4.76
CA THR A 176 -9.20 31.30 -4.63
C THR A 176 -8.93 30.97 -3.15
N ILE A 177 -9.69 30.02 -2.60
CA ILE A 177 -9.55 29.57 -1.21
C ILE A 177 -9.32 28.07 -1.21
N GLY A 178 -8.24 27.61 -0.58
CA GLY A 178 -7.90 26.19 -0.56
C GLY A 178 -6.46 25.89 -0.18
N VAL A 179 -6.08 24.63 -0.35
CA VAL A 179 -4.71 24.14 -0.14
C VAL A 179 -4.33 23.27 -1.33
N GLN A 180 -3.10 23.39 -1.80
CA GLN A 180 -2.54 22.55 -2.85
C GLN A 180 -1.28 21.88 -2.33
N GLU A 181 -1.30 20.55 -2.24
CA GLU A 181 -0.14 19.75 -1.90
C GLU A 181 0.68 19.45 -3.16
N ASN A 182 0.00 19.14 -4.27
CA ASN A 182 0.54 19.00 -5.61
C ASN A 182 -0.61 19.04 -6.65
N THR A 183 -0.32 18.78 -7.93
CA THR A 183 -1.34 18.85 -8.99
C THR A 183 -2.39 17.72 -8.96
N THR A 184 -2.19 16.66 -8.20
CA THR A 184 -3.13 15.54 -8.04
C THR A 184 -3.77 15.50 -6.66
N ASN A 185 -3.19 16.16 -5.66
CA ASN A 185 -3.71 16.27 -4.29
C ASN A 185 -3.85 17.76 -3.91
N TYR A 186 -5.09 18.23 -3.90
CA TYR A 186 -5.45 19.61 -3.57
C TYR A 186 -6.91 19.68 -3.11
N ASP A 187 -7.24 20.73 -2.37
CA ASP A 187 -8.60 21.09 -2.01
C ASP A 187 -8.91 22.51 -2.49
N GLN A 188 -9.89 22.64 -3.39
CA GLN A 188 -10.48 23.92 -3.75
C GLN A 188 -11.74 24.14 -2.91
N HIS A 189 -11.59 24.82 -1.76
CA HIS A 189 -12.74 25.16 -0.93
C HIS A 189 -13.68 26.14 -1.63
N SER A 190 -13.13 27.18 -2.26
CA SER A 190 -13.89 28.12 -3.10
C SER A 190 -13.05 28.68 -4.24
N PHE A 191 -13.70 29.06 -5.32
CA PHE A 191 -13.11 29.78 -6.45
C PHE A 191 -14.13 30.74 -7.06
N ASN A 192 -13.91 32.04 -6.87
CA ASN A 192 -14.78 33.13 -7.36
C ASN A 192 -16.27 32.84 -7.11
N ASN A 193 -16.58 32.40 -5.89
CA ASN A 193 -17.92 31.94 -5.53
C ASN A 193 -18.24 32.28 -4.06
N SER A 194 -19.19 33.20 -3.89
CA SER A 194 -19.69 33.59 -2.57
C SER A 194 -20.78 32.68 -2.01
N SER A 195 -21.36 31.78 -2.81
CA SER A 195 -22.47 30.94 -2.35
C SER A 195 -22.04 29.75 -1.50
N THR A 196 -20.76 29.36 -1.58
CA THR A 196 -20.19 28.18 -0.92
C THR A 196 -19.25 28.53 0.24
N PHE A 197 -19.03 29.82 0.49
CA PHE A 197 -18.09 30.31 1.49
C PHE A 197 -18.83 30.99 2.66
N ASP A 198 -18.50 30.60 3.89
CA ASP A 198 -19.06 31.18 5.12
C ASP A 198 -17.94 31.78 5.96
N ALA A 199 -17.78 33.11 5.87
CA ALA A 199 -16.78 33.88 6.61
C ALA A 199 -17.01 33.89 8.14
N THR A 200 -18.16 33.41 8.63
CA THR A 200 -18.42 33.28 10.07
C THR A 200 -17.81 32.02 10.67
N LYS A 201 -17.15 31.20 9.84
CA LYS A 201 -16.48 29.96 10.22
C LYS A 201 -15.01 30.02 9.87
N ASP A 202 -14.23 29.23 10.59
CA ASP A 202 -12.85 28.95 10.21
C ASP A 202 -12.81 27.68 9.36
N ILE A 203 -11.83 27.61 8.46
CA ILE A 203 -11.50 26.37 7.75
C ILE A 203 -10.29 25.77 8.45
N LEU A 204 -10.41 24.52 8.90
CA LEU A 204 -9.33 23.79 9.54
C LEU A 204 -8.98 22.57 8.69
N TYR A 205 -7.76 22.53 8.20
CA TYR A 205 -7.12 21.35 7.64
C TYR A 205 -6.32 20.68 8.75
N THR A 206 -6.83 19.56 9.25
CA THR A 206 -6.11 18.75 10.23
C THR A 206 -5.15 17.83 9.49
N SER A 207 -3.87 17.88 9.85
CA SER A 207 -2.88 16.94 9.35
C SER A 207 -3.05 15.60 10.06
N ILE A 208 -3.38 14.57 9.28
CA ILE A 208 -3.60 13.22 9.80
C ILE A 208 -2.54 12.31 9.23
N LEU A 209 -1.79 11.66 10.12
CA LEU A 209 -0.91 10.55 9.75
C LEU A 209 -1.74 9.41 9.17
N THR A 210 -1.30 8.88 8.03
CA THR A 210 -1.84 7.64 7.46
C THR A 210 -1.89 6.56 8.53
N GLN A 211 -3.06 5.94 8.69
CA GLN A 211 -3.31 4.89 9.67
C GLN A 211 -3.34 3.52 8.99
N LEU A 212 -2.43 2.64 9.38
CA LEU A 212 -2.37 1.26 8.94
C LEU A 212 -3.16 0.38 9.89
N THR A 213 -4.15 -0.32 9.36
CA THR A 213 -5.08 -1.15 10.14
C THR A 213 -4.65 -2.60 10.03
N ALA A 214 -4.41 -3.23 11.17
CA ALA A 214 -4.03 -4.64 11.20
C ALA A 214 -5.10 -5.53 10.53
N VAL A 215 -4.63 -6.51 9.76
CA VAL A 215 -5.43 -7.48 9.02
C VAL A 215 -5.33 -8.88 9.64
N THR A 216 -6.24 -9.77 9.25
CA THR A 216 -6.05 -11.21 9.46
C THR A 216 -5.30 -11.79 8.26
N PRO A 217 -4.18 -12.51 8.44
CA PRO A 217 -3.52 -13.21 7.35
C PRO A 217 -4.44 -14.18 6.62
N SER A 218 -4.16 -14.47 5.35
CA SER A 218 -4.97 -15.38 4.53
C SER A 218 -4.87 -16.85 4.96
N CYS A 219 -3.89 -17.17 5.81
CA CYS A 219 -3.64 -18.49 6.37
C CYS A 219 -3.73 -18.46 7.91
N THR A 220 -3.96 -19.64 8.50
CA THR A 220 -4.08 -19.78 9.96
C THR A 220 -2.76 -19.53 10.68
N THR A 221 -1.64 -19.93 10.08
CA THR A 221 -0.30 -19.79 10.66
C THR A 221 0.66 -19.26 9.59
N PRO A 222 0.96 -17.95 9.56
CA PRO A 222 2.00 -17.41 8.70
C PRO A 222 3.36 -18.02 9.01
N SER A 223 4.06 -18.47 7.97
CA SER A 223 5.42 -18.97 8.04
C SER A 223 6.40 -17.80 8.04
N SER A 224 7.53 -17.92 8.75
CA SER A 224 8.61 -16.93 8.68
C SER A 224 9.16 -16.81 7.25
N GLN A 225 9.82 -15.68 6.95
CA GLN A 225 10.29 -15.28 5.61
C GLN A 225 9.18 -14.68 4.75
N ILE A 226 9.55 -13.91 3.73
CA ILE A 226 8.62 -13.31 2.76
C ILE A 226 8.79 -13.94 1.39
N ASN A 227 7.72 -14.04 0.59
CA ASN A 227 7.84 -14.52 -0.78
C ASN A 227 8.57 -13.48 -1.62
N MET A 228 9.40 -13.94 -2.55
CA MET A 228 10.05 -13.14 -3.58
C MET A 228 9.82 -13.83 -4.92
N THR A 229 9.26 -13.09 -5.87
CA THR A 229 9.08 -13.51 -7.26
C THR A 229 9.83 -12.57 -8.17
N THR A 230 10.55 -13.11 -9.14
CA THR A 230 11.33 -12.32 -10.10
C THR A 230 10.85 -12.52 -11.53
N TYR A 231 10.89 -11.46 -12.32
CA TYR A 231 10.44 -11.44 -13.71
C TYR A 231 11.49 -10.80 -14.61
N ASN A 232 11.58 -11.31 -15.83
CA ASN A 232 12.40 -10.75 -16.90
C ASN A 232 11.79 -9.46 -17.43
N THR A 233 12.56 -8.37 -17.42
CA THR A 233 12.18 -7.06 -17.93
C THR A 233 13.12 -6.59 -19.05
N THR A 234 13.75 -7.49 -19.79
CA THR A 234 14.71 -7.16 -20.88
C THR A 234 14.13 -6.20 -21.92
N ALA A 235 12.82 -6.28 -22.19
CA ALA A 235 12.16 -5.36 -23.12
C ALA A 235 11.84 -3.97 -22.50
N TYR A 236 11.97 -3.82 -21.18
CA TYR A 236 11.84 -2.57 -20.45
C TYR A 236 13.21 -1.90 -20.28
N ASN A 237 13.60 -1.11 -21.28
CA ASN A 237 14.88 -0.40 -21.27
C ASN A 237 14.74 1.02 -20.66
N SER A 238 14.16 1.11 -19.47
CA SER A 238 13.90 2.38 -18.75
C SER A 238 13.91 2.17 -17.24
N TYR A 239 13.70 3.23 -16.49
CA TYR A 239 13.43 3.23 -15.05
C TYR A 239 12.03 3.82 -14.79
N PRO A 240 11.24 3.29 -13.85
CA PRO A 240 10.00 3.92 -13.44
C PRO A 240 10.35 5.17 -12.62
N ASN A 241 9.85 6.35 -13.03
CA ASN A 241 10.13 7.62 -12.35
C ASN A 241 9.10 7.99 -11.28
N ASP A 242 8.03 7.21 -11.16
CA ASP A 242 6.94 7.38 -10.20
C ASP A 242 6.17 6.05 -10.06
N SER A 243 5.27 5.98 -9.07
CA SER A 243 4.46 4.80 -8.78
C SER A 243 3.50 4.40 -9.93
N THR A 244 3.12 5.34 -10.80
CA THR A 244 2.22 5.05 -11.93
C THR A 244 2.97 4.33 -13.03
N GLN A 245 4.20 4.77 -13.32
CA GLN A 245 5.12 4.07 -14.21
C GLN A 245 5.52 2.71 -13.65
N TYR A 246 5.71 2.61 -12.32
CA TYR A 246 5.98 1.35 -11.64
C TYR A 246 4.82 0.35 -11.78
N ALA A 247 3.58 0.80 -11.52
CA ALA A 247 2.39 -0.02 -11.73
C ALA A 247 2.27 -0.51 -13.19
N THR A 248 2.61 0.33 -14.17
CA THR A 248 2.63 -0.03 -15.59
C THR A 248 3.70 -1.10 -15.89
N LEU A 249 4.89 -1.00 -15.29
CA LEU A 249 5.94 -2.01 -15.38
C LEU A 249 5.44 -3.37 -14.84
N ILE A 250 4.87 -3.38 -13.64
CA ILE A 250 4.34 -4.61 -13.02
C ILE A 250 3.25 -5.22 -13.91
N GLN A 251 2.28 -4.41 -14.35
CA GLN A 251 1.19 -4.89 -15.21
C GLN A 251 1.68 -5.57 -16.49
N ASN A 252 2.74 -5.04 -17.11
CA ASN A 252 3.26 -5.56 -18.38
C ASN A 252 4.21 -6.74 -18.21
N TYR A 253 4.93 -6.83 -17.08
CA TYR A 253 6.05 -7.77 -16.94
C TYR A 253 5.87 -8.83 -15.84
N ALA A 254 5.02 -8.61 -14.83
CA ALA A 254 4.70 -9.62 -13.82
C ALA A 254 3.72 -10.67 -14.37
N THR A 255 4.14 -11.42 -15.39
CA THR A 255 3.34 -12.44 -16.08
C THR A 255 4.11 -13.76 -16.17
N ASP A 256 3.39 -14.87 -16.35
CA ASP A 256 3.99 -16.21 -16.47
C ASP A 256 5.01 -16.30 -17.62
N ALA A 257 4.81 -15.55 -18.69
CA ALA A 257 5.73 -15.53 -19.84
C ALA A 257 7.10 -14.93 -19.51
N ASN A 258 7.15 -14.06 -18.50
CA ASN A 258 8.38 -13.39 -18.06
C ASN A 258 8.88 -13.93 -16.72
N LEU A 259 8.21 -14.91 -16.11
CA LEU A 259 8.59 -15.43 -14.80
C LEU A 259 9.97 -16.08 -14.85
N PHE A 260 10.90 -15.60 -14.02
CA PHE A 260 12.15 -16.31 -13.75
C PHE A 260 11.95 -17.37 -12.66
N GLY A 261 11.30 -17.00 -11.56
CA GLY A 261 11.03 -17.92 -10.47
C GLY A 261 10.51 -17.25 -9.21
N THR A 262 10.11 -18.08 -8.25
CA THR A 262 9.55 -17.70 -6.95
C THR A 262 10.18 -18.53 -5.84
N GLY A 263 10.37 -17.92 -4.68
CA GLY A 263 10.69 -18.62 -3.43
C GLY A 263 10.60 -17.65 -2.26
N THR A 264 11.37 -17.88 -1.20
CA THR A 264 11.31 -17.10 0.04
C THR A 264 12.66 -16.53 0.43
N VAL A 265 12.65 -15.34 1.04
CA VAL A 265 13.83 -14.71 1.63
C VAL A 265 13.57 -14.29 3.07
N ALA A 266 14.60 -14.37 3.92
CA ALA A 266 14.48 -14.01 5.33
C ALA A 266 14.30 -12.50 5.55
N GLN A 267 14.92 -11.67 4.70
CA GLN A 267 14.88 -10.21 4.80
C GLN A 267 14.87 -9.57 3.41
N ILE A 268 14.38 -8.33 3.37
CA ILE A 268 14.52 -7.44 2.22
C ILE A 268 15.78 -6.59 2.48
N ASN A 269 16.97 -7.18 2.30
CA ASN A 269 18.26 -6.50 2.47
C ASN A 269 19.35 -7.02 1.48
N GLY A 270 18.91 -7.58 0.37
CA GLY A 270 19.75 -8.40 -0.51
C GLY A 270 20.23 -7.71 -1.78
N SER A 271 20.69 -8.54 -2.69
CA SER A 271 21.10 -8.21 -4.04
C SER A 271 20.91 -9.41 -4.95
N GLY A 272 20.87 -9.21 -6.26
CA GLY A 272 20.79 -10.32 -7.21
C GLY A 272 19.37 -10.76 -7.52
N ASN A 273 19.26 -11.44 -8.67
CA ASN A 273 18.13 -12.29 -9.03
C ASN A 273 18.51 -13.77 -8.80
N PRO A 274 17.92 -14.45 -7.80
CA PRO A 274 18.26 -15.84 -7.51
C PRO A 274 17.78 -16.85 -8.56
N TYR A 275 16.94 -16.44 -9.53
CA TYR A 275 16.29 -17.32 -10.50
C TYR A 275 16.67 -17.02 -11.97
N GLY A 276 17.50 -16.00 -12.22
CA GLY A 276 17.78 -15.54 -13.58
C GLY A 276 18.95 -14.57 -13.70
N SER A 277 18.92 -13.72 -14.72
CA SER A 277 19.93 -12.65 -14.90
C SER A 277 19.81 -11.61 -13.80
N ASN A 278 20.94 -11.04 -13.40
CA ASN A 278 21.02 -9.91 -12.47
C ASN A 278 20.85 -8.55 -13.18
N GLU A 279 20.37 -8.57 -14.42
CA GLU A 279 20.15 -7.40 -15.24
C GLU A 279 18.76 -7.53 -15.85
N HIS A 280 18.10 -6.39 -16.01
CA HIS A 280 16.74 -6.31 -16.53
C HIS A 280 15.78 -7.30 -15.84
N TYR A 281 15.60 -7.10 -14.53
CA TYR A 281 14.61 -7.86 -13.78
C TYR A 281 13.75 -6.98 -12.86
N LEU A 282 12.57 -7.51 -12.54
CA LEU A 282 11.65 -6.97 -11.53
C LEU A 282 11.56 -8.00 -10.42
N SER A 283 11.78 -7.59 -9.18
CA SER A 283 11.47 -8.38 -7.99
C SER A 283 10.22 -7.85 -7.30
N ILE A 284 9.32 -8.76 -6.96
CA ILE A 284 8.14 -8.48 -6.16
C ILE A 284 8.24 -9.34 -4.89
N PHE A 285 8.27 -8.69 -3.74
CA PHE A 285 8.17 -9.35 -2.45
C PHE A 285 6.75 -9.21 -1.94
N GLU A 286 6.12 -10.31 -1.53
CA GLU A 286 4.75 -10.30 -1.02
C GLU A 286 4.60 -11.18 0.23
N GLY A 287 3.84 -10.67 1.19
CA GLY A 287 3.51 -11.39 2.41
C GLY A 287 2.95 -10.47 3.47
N TYR A 288 3.46 -10.61 4.68
CA TYR A 288 3.02 -9.87 5.85
C TYR A 288 4.22 -9.35 6.63
N ILE A 289 4.05 -8.16 7.20
CA ILE A 289 4.89 -7.64 8.27
C ILE A 289 4.11 -7.68 9.59
N TYR A 290 4.75 -8.16 10.66
CA TYR A 290 4.17 -8.10 12.00
C TYR A 290 4.67 -6.86 12.74
N LEU A 291 3.75 -6.01 13.20
CA LEU A 291 4.04 -4.80 13.96
C LEU A 291 3.63 -5.02 15.42
N PRO A 292 4.57 -5.13 16.38
CA PRO A 292 4.27 -5.62 17.73
C PRO A 292 3.58 -4.58 18.63
N THR A 293 3.71 -3.29 18.33
CA THR A 293 3.23 -2.19 19.19
C THR A 293 2.39 -1.21 18.39
N THR A 294 1.25 -0.78 18.92
CA THR A 294 0.47 0.31 18.30
C THR A 294 1.23 1.63 18.49
N GLY A 295 1.43 2.40 17.43
CA GLY A 295 2.09 3.70 17.52
C GLY A 295 2.61 4.22 16.19
N VAL A 296 3.44 5.26 16.26
CA VAL A 296 4.09 5.84 15.07
C VAL A 296 5.32 5.01 14.72
N TYR A 297 5.33 4.48 13.50
CA TYR A 297 6.47 3.83 12.88
C TYR A 297 7.06 4.75 11.81
N ALA A 298 8.36 4.64 11.55
CA ALA A 298 8.97 5.16 10.34
C ALA A 298 9.30 4.00 9.39
N PHE A 299 9.14 4.20 8.08
CA PHE A 299 9.58 3.27 7.05
C PHE A 299 10.43 4.00 6.03
N GLY A 300 11.48 3.36 5.56
CA GLY A 300 12.38 3.89 4.54
C GLY A 300 12.90 2.78 3.66
N VAL A 301 13.49 3.16 2.53
CA VAL A 301 13.89 2.22 1.47
C VAL A 301 15.29 2.58 0.95
N ASP A 302 16.02 1.62 0.40
CA ASP A 302 17.26 1.88 -0.36
C ASP A 302 17.36 0.83 -1.47
N GLY A 303 17.83 1.24 -2.65
CA GLY A 303 17.81 0.38 -3.82
C GLY A 303 18.78 0.80 -4.90
N ASP A 304 19.04 -0.15 -5.80
CA ASP A 304 19.76 0.01 -7.06
C ASP A 304 19.02 -0.92 -8.04
N ASP A 305 18.13 -0.47 -8.93
CA ASP A 305 17.61 0.90 -9.11
C ASP A 305 16.30 1.14 -8.30
N ALA A 306 15.20 1.48 -9.00
CA ALA A 306 13.96 1.97 -8.42
C ALA A 306 13.28 0.97 -7.49
N ILE A 307 12.76 1.46 -6.36
CA ILE A 307 12.07 0.66 -5.34
C ILE A 307 10.83 1.37 -4.77
N GLU A 308 9.84 0.61 -4.33
CA GLU A 308 8.66 1.12 -3.61
C GLU A 308 8.12 0.08 -2.62
N VAL A 309 7.51 0.55 -1.52
CA VAL A 309 6.93 -0.32 -0.49
C VAL A 309 5.49 0.07 -0.18
N TYR A 310 4.63 -0.94 -0.13
CA TYR A 310 3.24 -0.86 0.26
C TYR A 310 3.00 -1.62 1.54
N ILE A 311 2.23 -1.02 2.44
CA ILE A 311 1.69 -1.69 3.63
C ILE A 311 0.18 -1.51 3.63
N ASP A 312 -0.58 -2.60 3.81
CA ASP A 312 -2.04 -2.63 3.72
C ASP A 312 -2.59 -1.98 2.43
N ASP A 313 -1.98 -2.32 1.30
CA ASP A 313 -2.33 -1.80 -0.03
C ASP A 313 -2.15 -0.26 -0.17
N THR A 314 -1.53 0.40 0.82
CA THR A 314 -1.17 1.82 0.80
C THR A 314 0.29 1.99 0.44
N LEU A 315 0.60 2.82 -0.58
CA LEU A 315 1.98 3.21 -0.90
C LEU A 315 2.54 3.99 0.29
N ILE A 316 3.55 3.45 0.94
CA ILE A 316 4.19 4.09 2.08
C ILE A 316 5.26 5.04 1.59
N THR A 317 6.22 4.53 0.82
CA THR A 317 7.31 5.33 0.26
C THR A 317 7.98 4.61 -0.93
N GLY A 318 8.78 5.33 -1.70
CA GLY A 318 9.55 4.80 -2.83
C GLY A 318 10.62 5.77 -3.29
N TRP A 319 11.70 5.23 -3.86
CA TRP A 319 12.80 5.97 -4.48
C TRP A 319 12.88 5.52 -5.93
N TYR A 320 12.57 6.43 -6.84
CA TYR A 320 12.32 6.14 -8.25
C TYR A 320 13.44 6.64 -9.16
N GLY A 321 13.42 6.17 -10.40
CA GLY A 321 14.44 6.47 -11.41
C GLY A 321 15.68 5.57 -11.28
N GLY A 322 16.65 5.77 -12.18
CA GLY A 322 17.93 5.06 -12.12
C GLY A 322 18.85 5.69 -11.08
N HIS A 323 19.35 4.89 -10.14
CA HIS A 323 20.21 5.37 -9.06
C HIS A 323 21.00 4.23 -8.42
N ALA A 324 22.22 4.52 -8.00
CA ALA A 324 22.99 3.59 -7.18
C ALA A 324 22.46 3.55 -5.74
N LYS A 325 22.72 2.43 -5.06
CA LYS A 325 22.50 2.29 -3.61
C LYS A 325 23.04 3.48 -2.79
N ALA A 326 22.24 4.01 -1.87
CA ALA A 326 22.58 5.15 -1.00
C ALA A 326 23.37 4.79 0.26
N TYR A 327 23.42 3.51 0.66
CA TYR A 327 24.03 3.01 1.91
C TYR A 327 23.35 3.50 3.19
N GLN A 328 22.12 4.01 3.06
CA GLN A 328 21.29 4.49 4.15
C GLN A 328 19.83 4.55 3.68
N ALA A 329 18.89 4.52 4.62
CA ALA A 329 17.48 4.67 4.30
C ALA A 329 17.20 6.00 3.59
N LYS A 330 16.45 5.93 2.50
CA LYS A 330 15.91 7.05 1.73
C LYS A 330 14.41 7.15 1.93
N GLU A 331 13.89 8.35 1.67
CA GLU A 331 12.46 8.66 1.68
C GLU A 331 11.76 8.14 2.94
N VAL A 332 12.38 8.37 4.10
CA VAL A 332 11.87 7.87 5.38
C VAL A 332 10.61 8.64 5.76
N VAL A 333 9.50 7.92 5.94
CA VAL A 333 8.19 8.49 6.27
C VAL A 333 7.60 7.86 7.53
N ASN A 334 6.95 8.70 8.35
CA ASN A 334 6.19 8.29 9.51
C ASN A 334 4.75 7.90 9.13
N VAL A 335 4.25 6.81 9.73
CA VAL A 335 2.87 6.34 9.65
C VAL A 335 2.41 5.88 11.03
N PHE A 336 1.12 5.99 11.31
CA PHE A 336 0.54 5.38 12.52
C PHE A 336 0.08 3.96 12.18
N ALA A 337 0.47 2.97 12.98
CA ALA A 337 0.04 1.59 12.78
C ALA A 337 -0.54 0.99 14.05
N TYR A 338 -1.64 0.25 13.92
CA TYR A 338 -2.16 -0.59 15.00
C TYR A 338 -1.32 -1.87 15.11
N ALA A 339 -1.09 -2.38 16.33
CA ALA A 339 -0.37 -3.64 16.51
C ALA A 339 -1.08 -4.80 15.80
N GLY A 340 -0.31 -5.67 15.14
CA GLY A 340 -0.82 -6.86 14.47
C GLY A 340 -0.13 -7.15 13.14
N TRP A 341 -0.81 -7.93 12.30
CA TRP A 341 -0.35 -8.27 10.97
C TRP A 341 -0.74 -7.19 9.98
N HIS A 342 0.16 -6.87 9.06
CA HIS A 342 -0.10 -5.97 7.95
C HIS A 342 0.33 -6.62 6.66
N LYS A 343 -0.41 -6.41 5.57
CA LYS A 343 0.06 -6.88 4.25
C LYS A 343 1.30 -6.09 3.89
N LEU A 344 2.30 -6.77 3.33
CA LEU A 344 3.52 -6.13 2.83
C LEU A 344 3.69 -6.47 1.36
N LYS A 345 3.88 -5.45 0.52
CA LYS A 345 4.44 -5.59 -0.82
C LYS A 345 5.65 -4.68 -0.96
N TYR A 346 6.72 -5.20 -1.53
CA TYR A 346 7.90 -4.42 -1.86
C TYR A 346 8.27 -4.71 -3.30
N HIS A 347 8.52 -3.68 -4.09
CA HIS A 347 8.93 -3.82 -5.48
C HIS A 347 10.35 -3.31 -5.67
N HIS A 348 11.11 -4.00 -6.49
CA HIS A 348 12.45 -3.60 -6.92
C HIS A 348 12.63 -3.82 -8.41
N GLN A 349 13.18 -2.83 -9.09
CA GLN A 349 13.47 -2.88 -10.52
C GLN A 349 14.96 -2.69 -10.72
N GLU A 350 15.57 -3.62 -11.44
CA GLU A 350 16.97 -3.55 -11.86
C GLU A 350 17.03 -3.46 -13.38
N ARG A 351 17.81 -2.51 -13.92
CA ARG A 351 18.01 -2.39 -15.37
C ARG A 351 19.36 -2.97 -15.78
N GLY A 352 20.44 -2.48 -15.22
CA GLY A 352 21.76 -3.07 -15.39
C GLY A 352 22.77 -2.34 -14.52
N GLY A 353 23.68 -3.09 -13.90
CA GLY A 353 24.65 -2.53 -12.96
C GLY A 353 24.73 -3.37 -11.70
N ALA A 354 24.85 -2.70 -10.55
CA ALA A 354 24.68 -3.33 -9.25
C ALA A 354 23.20 -3.31 -8.89
N ASP A 355 22.74 -4.29 -8.12
CA ASP A 355 21.32 -4.58 -8.00
C ASP A 355 20.93 -4.85 -6.53
N ASN A 356 20.45 -3.83 -5.83
CA ASN A 356 20.26 -3.88 -4.38
C ASN A 356 18.84 -3.52 -3.95
N TYR A 357 18.38 -4.09 -2.83
CA TYR A 357 17.08 -3.77 -2.23
C TYR A 357 17.12 -3.86 -0.71
N TYR A 358 16.60 -2.82 -0.03
CA TYR A 358 16.58 -2.70 1.42
C TYR A 358 15.28 -2.07 1.92
N LEU A 359 14.64 -2.73 2.90
CA LEU A 359 13.54 -2.17 3.66
C LEU A 359 13.98 -1.84 5.09
N TYR A 360 13.80 -0.57 5.47
CA TYR A 360 14.08 -0.06 6.81
C TYR A 360 12.79 0.23 7.56
N TRP A 361 12.85 0.10 8.88
CA TRP A 361 11.80 0.55 9.78
C TRP A 361 12.36 1.20 11.05
N GLN A 362 11.53 1.96 11.73
CA GLN A 362 11.73 2.37 13.11
C GLN A 362 10.44 2.09 13.86
N GLN A 363 10.52 1.29 14.91
CA GLN A 363 9.41 1.05 15.84
C GLN A 363 9.12 2.30 16.69
N PRO A 364 7.94 2.39 17.34
CA PRO A 364 7.68 3.43 18.33
C PRO A 364 8.79 3.47 19.40
N ASN A 365 9.47 4.61 19.53
CA ASN A 365 10.63 4.82 20.41
C ASN A 365 11.87 3.94 20.12
N GLY A 366 11.91 3.29 18.95
CA GLY A 366 13.04 2.50 18.47
C GLY A 366 14.08 3.35 17.72
N SER A 367 15.09 2.68 17.17
CA SER A 367 16.04 3.27 16.21
C SER A 367 15.73 2.77 14.80
N LEU A 368 16.08 3.57 13.79
CA LEU A 368 15.94 3.17 12.38
C LEU A 368 16.92 2.04 12.07
N GLU A 369 16.42 0.92 11.55
CA GLU A 369 17.18 -0.29 11.23
C GLU A 369 16.56 -1.03 10.04
N ILE A 370 17.26 -2.01 9.48
CA ILE A 370 16.67 -2.95 8.51
C ILE A 370 15.57 -3.77 9.21
N VAL A 371 14.44 -3.97 8.53
CA VAL A 371 13.36 -4.81 9.07
C VAL A 371 13.90 -6.20 9.44
N PRO A 372 13.81 -6.61 10.72
CA PRO A 372 14.32 -7.90 11.16
C PRO A 372 13.60 -9.07 10.49
N ALA A 373 14.32 -10.16 10.24
CA ALA A 373 13.74 -11.39 9.67
C ALA A 373 12.56 -11.94 10.49
N THR A 374 12.55 -11.68 11.79
CA THR A 374 11.49 -12.10 12.72
C THR A 374 10.17 -11.34 12.52
N GLN A 375 10.14 -10.32 11.67
CA GLN A 375 8.94 -9.52 11.37
C GLN A 375 8.36 -9.79 9.99
N LEU A 376 8.99 -10.64 9.18
CA LEU A 376 8.59 -10.91 7.81
C LEU A 376 8.05 -12.33 7.68
N PHE A 377 6.84 -12.42 7.13
CA PHE A 377 6.10 -13.66 7.05
C PHE A 377 5.40 -13.79 5.71
N HIS A 378 5.05 -15.00 5.35
CA HIS A 378 4.23 -15.30 4.18
C HIS A 378 3.20 -16.36 4.57
N CYS A 379 2.10 -16.38 3.81
CA CYS A 379 1.21 -17.53 3.83
C CYS A 379 1.63 -18.45 2.69
N SER A 380 2.19 -19.61 3.04
CA SER A 380 2.56 -20.62 2.05
C SER A 380 1.30 -21.16 1.37
N THR A 381 1.24 -21.08 0.05
CA THR A 381 0.22 -21.76 -0.74
C THR A 381 0.77 -23.12 -1.13
N GLU A 382 0.53 -24.12 -0.29
CA GLU A 382 0.96 -25.50 -0.53
C GLU A 382 -0.24 -26.36 -0.85
N ALA A 383 -0.05 -27.37 -1.71
CA ALA A 383 -0.99 -28.47 -1.82
C ALA A 383 -0.71 -29.45 -0.69
N LYS A 384 -1.74 -29.83 0.07
CA LYS A 384 -1.61 -30.77 1.19
C LYS A 384 -2.44 -32.01 0.88
N MET A 385 -1.78 -32.96 0.23
CA MET A 385 -2.42 -34.15 -0.33
C MET A 385 -2.50 -35.28 0.70
N SER A 386 -3.66 -35.94 0.77
CA SER A 386 -3.85 -37.21 1.48
C SER A 386 -4.57 -38.22 0.59
N ILE A 387 -4.32 -39.50 0.83
CA ILE A 387 -4.86 -40.60 0.01
C ILE A 387 -5.43 -41.67 0.93
N VAL A 388 -6.66 -42.12 0.65
CA VAL A 388 -7.31 -43.24 1.34
C VAL A 388 -7.70 -44.30 0.33
N LYS A 389 -7.13 -45.51 0.46
CA LYS A 389 -7.48 -46.68 -0.35
C LYS A 389 -8.48 -47.56 0.41
N SER A 390 -9.58 -47.91 -0.23
CA SER A 390 -10.62 -48.80 0.31
C SER A 390 -11.06 -49.83 -0.74
N SER A 391 -11.75 -50.89 -0.30
CA SER A 391 -12.31 -51.89 -1.21
C SER A 391 -13.62 -52.47 -0.69
N CYS A 392 -14.52 -52.85 -1.60
CA CYS A 392 -15.79 -53.51 -1.29
C CYS A 392 -16.08 -54.64 -2.29
N THR A 393 -16.73 -55.70 -1.82
CA THR A 393 -17.27 -56.74 -2.70
C THR A 393 -18.61 -56.28 -3.22
N ILE A 394 -18.74 -56.11 -4.55
CA ILE A 394 -19.96 -55.56 -5.17
C ILE A 394 -20.83 -56.64 -5.84
N LEU A 395 -20.23 -57.79 -6.18
CA LEU A 395 -20.91 -58.90 -6.85
C LEU A 395 -20.18 -60.20 -6.56
N ASP A 396 -20.91 -61.30 -6.37
CA ASP A 396 -20.33 -62.65 -6.46
C ASP A 396 -21.25 -63.62 -7.21
N PRO A 397 -20.72 -64.74 -7.74
CA PRO A 397 -21.50 -65.67 -8.57
C PRO A 397 -22.62 -66.41 -7.83
N VAL A 398 -22.58 -66.47 -6.50
CA VAL A 398 -23.50 -67.25 -5.67
C VAL A 398 -24.59 -66.36 -5.07
N ASN A 399 -24.23 -65.21 -4.50
CA ASN A 399 -25.15 -64.33 -3.77
C ASN A 399 -25.55 -63.07 -4.58
N GLY A 400 -24.99 -62.89 -5.77
CA GLY A 400 -25.25 -61.73 -6.61
C GLY A 400 -24.87 -60.41 -5.93
N ALA A 401 -25.52 -59.32 -6.33
CA ALA A 401 -25.28 -57.99 -5.77
C ALA A 401 -26.04 -57.72 -4.45
N ILE A 402 -26.92 -58.63 -4.02
CA ILE A 402 -27.78 -58.42 -2.84
C ILE A 402 -27.01 -58.67 -1.54
N ASN A 403 -26.17 -59.71 -1.50
CA ASN A 403 -25.37 -60.05 -0.32
C ASN A 403 -23.99 -60.59 -0.74
N PRO A 404 -23.21 -59.77 -1.47
CA PRO A 404 -21.97 -60.23 -2.07
C PRO A 404 -20.96 -60.70 -1.01
N LYS A 405 -20.29 -61.82 -1.28
CA LYS A 405 -19.24 -62.43 -0.45
C LYS A 405 -17.91 -62.44 -1.19
N ARG A 406 -16.82 -62.30 -0.44
CA ARG A 406 -15.45 -62.37 -0.97
C ARG A 406 -15.05 -63.83 -1.24
N ILE A 407 -15.62 -64.42 -2.30
CA ILE A 407 -15.36 -65.78 -2.77
C ILE A 407 -14.71 -65.75 -4.16
N PRO A 408 -14.18 -66.88 -4.69
CA PRO A 408 -13.64 -66.93 -6.04
C PRO A 408 -14.63 -66.38 -7.08
N ARG A 409 -14.11 -65.60 -8.03
CA ARG A 409 -14.87 -64.85 -9.06
C ARG A 409 -15.78 -63.74 -8.54
N ALA A 410 -15.67 -63.34 -7.28
CA ALA A 410 -16.35 -62.14 -6.81
C ALA A 410 -15.69 -60.88 -7.38
N THR A 411 -16.48 -59.91 -7.83
CA THR A 411 -16.01 -58.60 -8.27
C THR A 411 -15.79 -57.71 -7.05
N ILE A 412 -14.55 -57.25 -6.89
CA ILE A 412 -14.11 -56.29 -5.90
C ILE A 412 -13.95 -54.93 -6.57
N ARG A 413 -14.55 -53.89 -5.98
CA ARG A 413 -14.27 -52.50 -6.34
C ARG A 413 -13.24 -51.94 -5.39
N TYR A 414 -12.16 -51.39 -5.94
CA TYR A 414 -11.22 -50.56 -5.20
C TYR A 414 -11.56 -49.09 -5.42
N THR A 415 -11.40 -48.29 -4.37
CA THR A 415 -11.55 -46.84 -4.43
C THR A 415 -10.33 -46.17 -3.81
N MET A 416 -9.87 -45.09 -4.43
CA MET A 416 -8.79 -44.21 -3.98
C MET A 416 -9.38 -42.81 -3.84
N GLU A 417 -9.62 -42.38 -2.60
CA GLU A 417 -9.98 -40.99 -2.33
C GLU A 417 -8.70 -40.16 -2.21
N VAL A 418 -8.59 -39.14 -3.05
CA VAL A 418 -7.54 -38.12 -2.98
C VAL A 418 -8.17 -36.87 -2.39
N ALA A 419 -7.56 -36.31 -1.35
CA ALA A 419 -8.01 -35.07 -0.73
C ALA A 419 -6.88 -34.04 -0.69
N ASN A 420 -7.18 -32.79 -1.08
CA ASN A 420 -6.29 -31.65 -0.94
C ASN A 420 -6.82 -30.70 0.14
N GLU A 421 -6.12 -30.66 1.27
CA GLU A 421 -6.38 -29.75 2.40
C GLU A 421 -5.62 -28.41 2.27
N GLY A 422 -4.73 -28.31 1.28
CA GLY A 422 -3.88 -27.15 1.06
C GLY A 422 -4.52 -26.15 0.09
N THR A 423 -4.11 -24.89 0.16
CA THR A 423 -4.73 -23.82 -0.64
C THR A 423 -4.25 -23.77 -2.08
N ALA A 424 -3.13 -24.41 -2.41
CA ALA A 424 -2.67 -24.56 -3.79
C ALA A 424 -3.21 -25.85 -4.43
N SER A 425 -3.50 -25.79 -5.73
CA SER A 425 -3.84 -26.97 -6.53
C SER A 425 -2.62 -27.87 -6.73
N ALA A 426 -2.81 -29.19 -6.63
CA ALA A 426 -1.82 -30.16 -7.07
C ALA A 426 -2.10 -30.54 -8.53
N THR A 427 -1.12 -30.37 -9.42
CA THR A 427 -1.22 -30.76 -10.83
C THR A 427 -0.45 -32.06 -11.09
N ASN A 428 -0.80 -32.78 -12.16
CA ASN A 428 -0.21 -34.06 -12.54
C ASN A 428 -0.29 -35.14 -11.44
N VAL A 429 -1.45 -35.23 -10.77
CA VAL A 429 -1.67 -36.20 -9.69
C VAL A 429 -1.96 -37.58 -10.27
N LEU A 430 -0.94 -38.43 -10.30
CA LEU A 430 -1.02 -39.82 -10.75
C LEU A 430 -0.92 -40.78 -9.55
N LEU A 431 -1.87 -41.71 -9.44
CA LEU A 431 -1.82 -42.80 -8.46
C LEU A 431 -1.58 -44.14 -9.14
N SER A 432 -0.48 -44.79 -8.78
CA SER A 432 -0.13 -46.12 -9.26
C SER A 432 -0.31 -47.16 -8.16
N ASP A 433 -1.02 -48.24 -8.46
CA ASP A 433 -1.34 -49.31 -7.52
C ASP A 433 -1.11 -50.69 -8.14
N SER A 434 -0.40 -51.55 -7.42
CA SER A 434 -0.16 -52.94 -7.81
C SER A 434 -1.13 -53.85 -7.07
N LEU A 435 -1.82 -54.72 -7.81
CA LEU A 435 -2.72 -55.71 -7.23
C LEU A 435 -1.95 -56.95 -6.75
N SER A 436 -2.43 -57.55 -5.66
CA SER A 436 -1.95 -58.84 -5.18
C SER A 436 -2.31 -59.97 -6.15
N SER A 437 -1.59 -61.09 -6.06
CA SER A 437 -1.79 -62.26 -6.93
C SER A 437 -3.10 -63.03 -6.71
N GLU A 438 -3.97 -62.56 -5.83
CA GLU A 438 -5.31 -63.14 -5.60
C GLU A 438 -6.36 -62.62 -6.59
N PHE A 439 -6.00 -61.62 -7.40
CA PHE A 439 -6.88 -60.97 -8.37
C PHE A 439 -6.57 -61.40 -9.79
N ASP A 440 -7.62 -61.66 -10.57
CA ASP A 440 -7.50 -61.87 -12.01
C ASP A 440 -7.37 -60.51 -12.68
N THR A 441 -6.15 -60.19 -13.05
CA THR A 441 -5.84 -58.88 -13.54
C THR A 441 -6.28 -58.65 -14.98
N THR A 442 -6.66 -59.71 -15.69
CA THR A 442 -7.28 -59.60 -17.00
C THR A 442 -8.75 -59.17 -16.92
N SER A 443 -9.34 -59.20 -15.71
CA SER A 443 -10.73 -58.82 -15.45
C SER A 443 -10.91 -57.34 -15.05
N ILE A 444 -9.82 -56.55 -15.01
CA ILE A 444 -9.87 -55.14 -14.60
C ILE A 444 -10.78 -54.35 -15.53
N LYS A 445 -11.74 -53.62 -14.96
CA LYS A 445 -12.72 -52.82 -15.68
C LYS A 445 -13.14 -51.59 -14.87
N ASN A 446 -13.94 -50.72 -15.50
CA ASN A 446 -14.56 -49.57 -14.85
C ASN A 446 -13.56 -48.64 -14.14
N ILE A 447 -12.39 -48.42 -14.74
CA ILE A 447 -11.38 -47.46 -14.26
C ILE A 447 -11.90 -46.04 -14.51
N GLN A 448 -12.12 -45.26 -13.46
CA GLN A 448 -12.71 -43.92 -13.54
C GLN A 448 -12.19 -43.03 -12.41
N VAL A 449 -12.24 -41.71 -12.61
CA VAL A 449 -12.05 -40.69 -11.58
C VAL A 449 -13.25 -39.72 -11.62
N GLN A 450 -13.75 -39.34 -10.45
CA GLN A 450 -14.88 -38.42 -10.29
C GLN A 450 -14.67 -37.46 -9.12
N ALA A 451 -15.32 -36.31 -9.15
CA ALA A 451 -15.29 -35.35 -8.05
C ALA A 451 -16.06 -35.89 -6.82
N GLY A 452 -15.60 -35.52 -5.63
CA GLY A 452 -16.22 -35.86 -4.36
C GLY A 452 -15.53 -37.00 -3.60
N ALA A 453 -16.06 -37.28 -2.41
CA ALA A 453 -15.60 -38.37 -1.56
C ALA A 453 -15.92 -39.75 -2.18
N CYS A 454 -15.11 -40.76 -1.85
CA CYS A 454 -15.39 -42.12 -2.28
C CYS A 454 -16.52 -42.76 -1.47
N ASP A 455 -17.56 -43.23 -2.17
CA ASP A 455 -18.54 -44.18 -1.64
C ASP A 455 -18.42 -45.49 -2.42
N CYS A 456 -17.73 -46.48 -1.85
CA CYS A 456 -17.44 -47.73 -2.54
C CYS A 456 -18.69 -48.46 -3.08
N LEU A 457 -19.83 -48.37 -2.38
CA LEU A 457 -21.07 -49.05 -2.77
C LEU A 457 -21.98 -48.16 -3.63
N GLY A 458 -21.93 -46.84 -3.43
CA GLY A 458 -22.77 -45.86 -4.11
C GLY A 458 -22.21 -45.23 -5.38
N VAL A 459 -21.03 -45.66 -5.86
CA VAL A 459 -20.47 -45.13 -7.12
C VAL A 459 -21.42 -45.40 -8.29
N THR A 460 -22.13 -44.37 -8.74
CA THR A 460 -22.99 -44.41 -9.94
C THR A 460 -22.15 -44.18 -11.18
N SER A 461 -22.35 -45.00 -12.20
CA SER A 461 -21.73 -44.85 -13.51
C SER A 461 -22.21 -43.56 -14.21
N ALA A 462 -21.52 -42.43 -13.99
CA ALA A 462 -21.23 -41.38 -14.99
C ALA A 462 -20.64 -40.11 -14.35
N SER A 463 -19.39 -39.80 -14.66
CA SER A 463 -19.04 -38.67 -15.54
C SER A 463 -17.58 -38.82 -15.96
N ASN A 464 -17.36 -39.17 -17.22
CA ASN A 464 -16.02 -39.34 -17.76
C ASN A 464 -15.42 -37.95 -18.02
N ASN A 465 -14.77 -37.37 -17.00
CA ASN A 465 -13.98 -36.14 -17.13
C ASN A 465 -12.49 -36.48 -17.35
N GLY A 466 -12.21 -37.38 -18.31
CA GLY A 466 -10.94 -37.34 -19.03
C GLY A 466 -9.72 -38.04 -18.44
N ALA A 467 -9.85 -39.23 -17.84
CA ALA A 467 -8.69 -40.07 -17.48
C ALA A 467 -8.64 -41.38 -18.30
N ASN A 468 -7.64 -41.49 -19.18
CA ASN A 468 -7.27 -42.70 -19.93
C ASN A 468 -6.59 -43.72 -18.99
N GLY A 469 -7.36 -44.48 -18.23
CA GLY A 469 -6.85 -45.76 -17.73
C GLY A 469 -6.65 -46.72 -18.91
N THR A 470 -5.43 -47.19 -19.17
CA THR A 470 -5.19 -48.22 -20.19
C THR A 470 -5.75 -49.56 -19.72
N ALA A 471 -6.87 -49.99 -20.29
CA ALA A 471 -7.45 -51.32 -20.10
C ALA A 471 -6.79 -52.37 -21.02
N ASP A 472 -5.46 -52.48 -20.97
CA ASP A 472 -4.71 -53.43 -21.83
C ASP A 472 -3.66 -54.22 -21.03
N GLY A 473 -4.08 -54.91 -19.97
CA GLY A 473 -3.24 -55.88 -19.26
C GLY A 473 -1.99 -55.32 -18.56
N VAL A 474 -1.90 -54.01 -18.36
CA VAL A 474 -0.72 -53.36 -17.74
C VAL A 474 -0.87 -53.34 -16.22
N HIS A 475 0.07 -54.00 -15.53
CA HIS A 475 0.40 -53.70 -14.14
C HIS A 475 1.57 -52.74 -14.09
N PRO A 476 1.53 -51.71 -13.23
CA PRO A 476 0.49 -51.38 -12.24
C PRO A 476 -0.73 -50.63 -12.83
N ILE A 477 -1.85 -50.62 -12.11
CA ILE A 477 -3.02 -49.77 -12.44
C ILE A 477 -2.65 -48.32 -12.17
N VAL A 478 -2.98 -47.41 -13.09
CA VAL A 478 -2.76 -45.97 -12.92
C VAL A 478 -4.10 -45.23 -12.98
N LEU A 479 -4.41 -44.48 -11.92
CA LEU A 479 -5.50 -43.52 -11.85
C LEU A 479 -4.93 -42.11 -12.03
N ASP A 480 -5.39 -41.42 -13.06
CA ASP A 480 -4.99 -40.05 -13.35
C ASP A 480 -6.06 -39.08 -12.84
N PHE A 481 -5.73 -38.35 -11.78
CA PHE A 481 -6.59 -37.32 -11.18
C PHE A 481 -6.34 -35.95 -11.81
N GLY A 482 -5.36 -35.82 -12.72
CA GLY A 482 -5.03 -34.55 -13.36
C GLY A 482 -4.68 -33.46 -12.35
N THR A 483 -5.60 -32.52 -12.14
CA THR A 483 -5.45 -31.40 -11.20
C THR A 483 -6.45 -31.52 -10.07
N VAL A 484 -5.95 -31.73 -8.84
CA VAL A 484 -6.77 -31.66 -7.62
C VAL A 484 -6.70 -30.24 -7.07
N LEU A 485 -7.81 -29.50 -7.18
CA LEU A 485 -7.88 -28.10 -6.77
C LEU A 485 -7.56 -27.90 -5.28
N GLY A 486 -7.03 -26.73 -4.94
CA GLY A 486 -6.83 -26.32 -3.55
C GLY A 486 -8.13 -26.37 -2.73
N GLY A 487 -8.03 -26.80 -1.49
CA GLY A 487 -9.11 -26.83 -0.51
C GLY A 487 -8.72 -26.13 0.78
N SER A 488 -9.23 -26.63 1.91
CA SER A 488 -8.79 -26.22 3.25
C SER A 488 -8.89 -27.40 4.21
N VAL A 489 -8.31 -27.28 5.41
CA VAL A 489 -8.47 -28.30 6.47
C VAL A 489 -9.95 -28.50 6.85
N ALA A 490 -10.76 -27.44 6.83
CA ALA A 490 -12.19 -27.54 7.16
C ALA A 490 -13.03 -28.08 5.99
N THR A 491 -12.60 -27.81 4.76
CA THR A 491 -13.31 -28.15 3.52
C THR A 491 -12.31 -28.63 2.47
N PRO A 492 -11.78 -29.87 2.58
CA PRO A 492 -10.84 -30.39 1.62
C PRO A 492 -11.53 -30.61 0.27
N THR A 493 -10.82 -30.29 -0.81
CA THR A 493 -11.23 -30.74 -2.15
C THR A 493 -10.98 -32.24 -2.23
N LYS A 494 -11.98 -33.00 -2.65
CA LYS A 494 -11.92 -34.46 -2.72
C LYS A 494 -12.24 -34.94 -4.12
N GLU A 495 -11.51 -35.96 -4.55
CA GLU A 495 -11.77 -36.72 -5.77
C GLU A 495 -11.67 -38.21 -5.48
N CYS A 496 -12.47 -39.00 -6.18
CA CYS A 496 -12.53 -40.44 -6.03
C CYS A 496 -12.16 -41.13 -7.35
N GLY A 497 -11.06 -41.87 -7.34
CA GLY A 497 -10.72 -42.83 -8.38
C GLY A 497 -11.19 -44.22 -7.99
N TYR A 498 -11.67 -45.02 -8.95
CA TYR A 498 -12.07 -46.40 -8.69
C TYR A 498 -11.84 -47.31 -9.89
N PHE A 499 -11.74 -48.60 -9.62
CA PHE A 499 -11.75 -49.68 -10.62
C PHE A 499 -12.32 -50.96 -10.02
N GLU A 500 -12.66 -51.91 -10.86
CA GLU A 500 -13.21 -53.21 -10.48
C GLU A 500 -12.34 -54.35 -11.00
N VAL A 501 -12.22 -55.42 -10.22
CA VAL A 501 -11.42 -56.60 -10.54
C VAL A 501 -12.01 -57.85 -9.88
N GLU A 502 -11.89 -59.01 -10.50
CA GLU A 502 -12.37 -60.30 -9.98
C GLU A 502 -11.30 -61.02 -9.15
N LEU A 503 -11.74 -61.75 -8.13
CA LEU A 503 -10.90 -62.71 -7.40
C LEU A 503 -10.70 -64.00 -8.19
N ILE A 504 -9.50 -64.58 -8.14
CA ILE A 504 -9.17 -65.88 -8.75
C ILE A 504 -9.89 -67.02 -8.05
#